data_AF-A0A5D3DXP4-F1
#
_entry.id   AF-A0A5D3DXP4-F1
#
_cell.length_a   1.000
_cell.length_b   1.000
_cell.length_c   1.000
_cell.angle_alpha   90.00
_cell.angle_beta   90.00
_cell.angle_gamma   90.00
#
_symmetry.space_group_name_H-M   'P 1'
#
loop_
_entity.id
_entity.type
_entity.pdbx_description
1 polymer ?
#
loop_
_entity_poly.entity_id
_entity_poly.type
_entity_poly.pdbx_seq_one_letter_code
_entity_poly.pdbx_strand_id
1 'polypeptide(L)'
;MITCLGAVTKIYFHGILYRTVFPHVNFLSNSSLTWLQTVYDHDTFSKDDKMGYAEFDIKAFMEALKMNLKNLPSGTTITRMLPARQNCLAEESCVVWKDGKVVQDIYLRLRNVECGEVEVQLQWINLPSSKG
;
A
#
# COMPACT_ATOMS: atom_id res chain seq x y z
N MET A 1 -8.85 -15.75 -0.01
CA MET A 1 -8.68 -14.40 0.57
C MET A 1 -7.25 -14.31 1.07
N ILE A 2 -6.42 -13.46 0.48
CA ILE A 2 -5.04 -13.25 0.97
C ILE A 2 -5.13 -12.09 1.95
N THR A 3 -5.05 -12.40 3.24
CA THR A 3 -5.10 -11.41 4.32
C THR A 3 -3.70 -10.86 4.54
N CYS A 4 -3.43 -9.65 4.06
CA CYS A 4 -2.30 -8.84 4.50
C CYS A 4 -2.89 -7.72 5.36
N LEU A 5 -2.58 -7.71 6.67
CA LEU A 5 -3.30 -6.91 7.66
C LEU A 5 -2.60 -5.59 8.02
N GLY A 6 -1.44 -5.28 7.44
CA GLY A 6 -0.68 -4.09 7.80
C GLY A 6 -0.41 -3.20 6.60
N ALA A 7 -1.27 -2.21 6.37
CA ALA A 7 -0.90 -1.05 5.58
C ALA A 7 -0.88 0.17 6.52
N VAL A 8 0.30 0.76 6.72
CA VAL A 8 0.37 2.07 7.36
C VAL A 8 0.18 3.10 6.26
N THR A 9 -0.90 3.87 6.34
CA THR A 9 -1.21 4.90 5.34
C THR A 9 -1.02 6.29 5.96
N LYS A 10 -0.18 7.11 5.34
CA LYS A 10 -0.15 8.55 5.59
C LYS A 10 -0.72 9.24 4.36
N ILE A 11 -1.72 10.09 4.55
CA ILE A 11 -2.34 10.86 3.47
C ILE A 11 -1.86 12.31 3.61
N TYR A 12 -1.33 12.89 2.54
CA TYR A 12 -0.96 14.30 2.47
C TYR A 12 -1.90 15.00 1.48
N PHE A 13 -2.74 15.90 2.00
CA PHE A 13 -3.72 16.65 1.21
C PHE A 13 -3.65 18.12 1.57
N HIS A 14 -3.45 19.01 0.58
CA HIS A 14 -3.25 20.46 0.81
C HIS A 14 -2.16 20.80 1.87
N GLY A 15 -1.13 19.95 2.01
CA GLY A 15 -0.08 20.13 3.02
C GLY A 15 -0.44 19.69 4.44
N ILE A 16 -1.64 19.14 4.65
CA ILE A 16 -2.08 18.55 5.92
C ILE A 16 -1.77 17.05 5.90
N LEU A 17 -1.08 16.57 6.94
CA LEU A 17 -0.84 15.16 7.18
C LEU A 17 -2.04 14.55 7.92
N TYR A 18 -2.82 13.75 7.21
CA TYR A 18 -3.85 12.89 7.80
C TYR A 18 -3.21 11.51 8.06
N ARG A 19 -3.09 11.14 9.34
CA ARG A 19 -2.55 9.84 9.73
C ARG A 19 -3.70 8.87 9.98
N THR A 20 -3.89 7.92 9.07
CA THR A 20 -4.89 6.86 9.24
C THR A 20 -4.19 5.50 9.22
N VAL A 21 -4.15 4.83 10.37
CA VAL A 21 -3.72 3.43 10.43
C VAL A 21 -4.93 2.59 10.05
N PHE A 22 -4.89 1.90 8.91
CA PHE A 22 -5.90 0.89 8.58
C PHE A 22 -5.40 -0.46 9.12
N PRO A 23 -5.93 -0.96 10.25
CA PRO A 23 -5.51 -2.25 10.81
C PRO A 23 -5.96 -3.45 9.97
N HIS A 24 -6.80 -3.23 8.95
CA HIS A 24 -7.31 -4.27 8.06
C HIS A 24 -7.48 -3.71 6.66
N VAL A 25 -6.55 -4.01 5.76
CA VAL A 25 -6.75 -3.81 4.31
C VAL A 25 -7.17 -5.12 3.69
N ASN A 26 -8.42 -5.20 3.24
CA ASN A 26 -8.91 -6.38 2.54
C ASN A 26 -8.44 -6.31 1.08
N PHE A 27 -7.42 -7.10 0.74
CA PHE A 27 -7.06 -7.33 -0.66
C PHE A 27 -8.12 -8.24 -1.28
N LEU A 28 -9.02 -7.65 -2.08
CA LEU A 28 -9.91 -8.45 -2.91
C LEU A 28 -9.03 -9.24 -3.88
N SER A 29 -8.99 -10.56 -3.71
CA SER A 29 -8.36 -11.48 -4.65
C SER A 29 -9.21 -11.58 -5.92
N ASN A 30 -9.37 -10.46 -6.64
CA ASN A 30 -9.67 -10.57 -8.05
C ASN A 30 -8.35 -10.90 -8.76
N SER A 31 -8.43 -11.62 -9.88
CA SER A 31 -7.32 -12.20 -10.65
C SER A 31 -6.22 -11.21 -11.06
N SER A 32 -6.46 -9.90 -10.88
CA SER A 32 -5.58 -8.80 -11.27
C SER A 32 -4.67 -8.26 -10.15
N LEU A 33 -4.80 -8.69 -8.88
CA LEU A 33 -3.93 -8.22 -7.76
C LEU A 33 -3.79 -6.68 -7.66
N THR A 34 -4.80 -5.93 -8.10
CA THR A 34 -4.80 -4.47 -8.08
C THR A 34 -5.55 -3.98 -6.84
N TRP A 35 -4.95 -3.05 -6.10
CA TRP A 35 -5.57 -2.35 -4.98
C TRP A 35 -6.02 -0.96 -5.40
N LEU A 36 -7.26 -0.60 -5.05
CA LEU A 36 -7.85 0.71 -5.26
C LEU A 36 -8.01 1.41 -3.91
N GLN A 37 -7.33 2.53 -3.72
CA GLN A 37 -7.51 3.43 -2.58
C GLN A 37 -8.31 4.64 -3.01
N THR A 38 -9.40 4.88 -2.30
CA THR A 38 -10.18 6.11 -2.44
C THR A 38 -10.03 6.92 -1.16
N VAL A 39 -9.87 8.24 -1.30
CA VAL A 39 -9.84 9.17 -0.17
C VAL A 39 -11.17 9.90 -0.13
N TYR A 40 -11.70 10.08 1.08
CA TYR A 40 -12.95 10.77 1.33
C TYR A 40 -12.70 11.85 2.38
N ASP A 41 -13.34 13.01 2.22
CA ASP A 41 -13.41 14.00 3.28
C ASP A 41 -14.38 13.48 4.34
N HIS A 42 -14.01 13.58 5.61
CA HIS A 42 -14.87 13.09 6.69
C HIS A 42 -15.67 14.25 7.26
N ASP A 43 -16.91 14.36 6.79
CA ASP A 43 -17.83 15.40 7.23
C ASP A 43 -18.74 14.89 8.34
N THR A 44 -18.79 15.60 9.47
CA THR A 44 -19.60 15.18 10.62
C THR A 44 -21.11 15.38 10.41
N PHE A 45 -21.48 16.25 9.46
CA PHE A 45 -22.87 16.68 9.24
C PHE A 45 -23.34 16.59 7.77
N SER A 46 -22.44 16.24 6.85
CA SER A 46 -22.71 16.05 5.42
C SER A 46 -22.28 14.67 4.95
N LYS A 47 -22.60 14.34 3.71
CA LYS A 47 -22.15 13.12 3.06
C LYS A 47 -20.68 13.30 2.66
N ASP A 48 -19.84 12.37 3.08
CA ASP A 48 -18.41 12.34 2.73
C ASP A 48 -18.16 12.54 1.22
N ASP A 49 -17.41 13.59 0.87
CA ASP A 49 -17.05 13.93 -0.50
C ASP A 49 -15.81 13.14 -0.96
N LYS A 50 -15.82 12.66 -2.20
CA LYS A 50 -14.70 11.88 -2.76
C LYS A 50 -13.52 12.80 -3.11
N MET A 51 -12.42 12.70 -2.36
CA MET A 51 -11.19 13.47 -2.53
C MET A 51 -10.15 12.80 -3.45
N GLY A 52 -10.62 12.03 -4.43
CA GLY A 52 -9.77 11.34 -5.39
C GLY A 52 -9.45 9.89 -5.04
N TYR A 53 -8.71 9.23 -5.93
CA TYR A 53 -8.37 7.81 -5.81
C TYR A 53 -7.04 7.47 -6.46
N ALA A 54 -6.41 6.39 -6.03
CA ALA A 54 -5.20 5.84 -6.65
C ALA A 54 -5.29 4.32 -6.71
N GLU A 55 -4.73 3.76 -7.78
CA GLU A 55 -4.62 2.32 -7.99
C GLU A 55 -3.15 1.90 -8.03
N PHE A 56 -2.85 0.76 -7.42
CA PHE A 56 -1.52 0.15 -7.53
C PHE A 56 -1.59 -1.38 -7.54
N ASP A 57 -0.59 -2.02 -8.17
CA ASP A 57 -0.49 -3.47 -8.27
C ASP A 57 0.37 -4.05 -7.13
N ILE A 58 -0.16 -5.02 -6.37
CA ILE A 58 0.56 -5.73 -5.30
C ILE A 58 1.30 -6.98 -5.80
N LYS A 59 1.27 -7.28 -7.10
CA LYS A 59 1.87 -8.50 -7.66
C LYS A 59 3.36 -8.62 -7.31
N ALA A 60 4.14 -7.54 -7.42
CA ALA A 60 5.55 -7.54 -7.08
C ALA A 60 5.80 -7.89 -5.59
N PHE A 61 4.96 -7.37 -4.70
CA PHE A 61 4.99 -7.70 -3.26
C PHE A 61 4.66 -9.17 -3.02
N MET A 62 3.62 -9.68 -3.68
CA MET A 62 3.18 -11.07 -3.57
C MET A 62 4.21 -12.06 -4.12
N GLU A 63 4.90 -11.71 -5.19
CA GLU A 63 6.00 -12.51 -5.75
C GLU A 63 7.19 -12.54 -4.79
N ALA A 64 7.57 -11.39 -4.22
CA ALA A 64 8.62 -11.32 -3.20
C ALA A 64 8.31 -12.19 -1.98
N LEU A 65 7.06 -12.24 -1.51
CA LEU A 65 6.65 -13.10 -0.40
C LEU A 65 6.77 -14.60 -0.69
N LYS A 66 6.66 -15.00 -1.96
CA LYS A 66 6.82 -16.41 -2.38
C LYS A 66 8.28 -16.79 -2.56
N MET A 67 9.20 -15.83 -2.62
CA MET A 67 10.63 -16.09 -2.74
C MET A 67 11.22 -16.57 -1.41
N ASN A 68 12.24 -17.43 -1.48
CA ASN A 68 12.97 -17.86 -0.29
C ASN A 68 14.07 -16.85 0.08
N LEU A 69 13.70 -15.82 0.85
CA LEU A 69 14.55 -14.68 1.18
C LEU A 69 15.35 -14.85 2.48
N LYS A 70 15.23 -16.00 3.18
CA LYS A 70 15.78 -16.21 4.54
C LYS A 70 17.31 -16.06 4.64
N ASN A 71 18.03 -16.20 3.53
CA ASN A 71 19.48 -16.09 3.47
C ASN A 71 19.99 -14.74 2.96
N LEU A 72 19.09 -13.79 2.65
CA LEU A 72 19.47 -12.48 2.18
C LEU A 72 19.78 -11.52 3.34
N PRO A 73 20.77 -10.63 3.19
CA PRO A 73 21.04 -9.60 4.17
C PRO A 73 19.85 -8.61 4.28
N SER A 74 19.62 -8.09 5.48
CA SER A 74 18.63 -7.04 5.73
C SER A 74 18.97 -5.80 4.88
N GLY A 75 17.96 -5.18 4.27
CA GLY A 75 18.11 -4.07 3.33
C GLY A 75 18.21 -4.47 1.85
N THR A 76 18.12 -5.76 1.51
CA THR A 76 18.17 -6.20 0.11
C THR A 76 16.92 -5.74 -0.64
N THR A 77 17.11 -4.94 -1.70
CA THR A 77 16.04 -4.62 -2.63
C THR A 77 15.75 -5.81 -3.54
N ILE A 78 14.51 -6.29 -3.52
CA ILE A 78 14.04 -7.44 -4.31
C ILE A 78 13.56 -6.97 -5.67
N THR A 79 12.68 -5.97 -5.67
CA THR A 79 12.03 -5.43 -6.89
C THR A 79 11.86 -3.93 -6.74
N ARG A 80 11.87 -3.22 -7.88
CA ARG A 80 11.65 -1.78 -7.98
C ARG A 80 10.54 -1.50 -8.97
N MET A 81 9.72 -0.50 -8.68
CA MET A 81 8.64 -0.04 -9.54
C MET A 81 8.82 1.47 -9.74
N LEU A 82 8.98 1.88 -11.00
CA LEU A 82 9.17 3.29 -11.36
C LEU A 82 7.83 3.97 -11.64
N PRO A 83 7.72 5.29 -11.37
CA PRO A 83 6.63 6.11 -11.87
C PRO A 83 6.46 5.96 -13.38
N ALA A 84 5.22 5.72 -13.80
CA ALA A 84 4.86 5.61 -15.21
C ALA A 84 3.50 6.26 -15.45
N ARG A 85 3.25 6.70 -16.68
CA ARG A 85 1.96 7.34 -17.04
C ARG A 85 0.75 6.42 -16.81
N GLN A 86 0.98 5.12 -16.84
CA GLN A 86 -0.04 4.09 -16.66
C GLN A 86 -0.35 3.81 -15.18
N ASN A 87 0.59 4.07 -14.26
CA ASN A 87 0.41 3.81 -12.84
C ASN A 87 0.11 5.10 -12.05
N CYS A 88 -0.08 4.98 -10.73
CA CYS A 88 -0.32 6.12 -9.84
C CYS A 88 0.89 6.43 -8.96
N LEU A 89 2.08 5.89 -9.27
CA LEU A 89 3.26 6.11 -8.44
C LEU A 89 3.76 7.56 -8.59
N ALA A 90 3.94 8.24 -7.46
CA ALA A 90 4.58 9.55 -7.40
C ALA A 90 6.11 9.42 -7.40
N GLU A 91 6.64 8.37 -6.77
CA GLU A 91 8.07 8.09 -6.63
C GLU A 91 8.39 6.60 -6.88
N GLU A 92 9.68 6.26 -6.93
CA GLU A 92 10.12 4.87 -6.99
C GLU A 92 9.64 4.09 -5.76
N SER A 93 8.95 2.97 -5.99
CA SER A 93 8.55 2.05 -4.95
C SER A 93 9.47 0.83 -4.94
N CYS A 94 10.04 0.51 -3.78
CA CYS A 94 10.96 -0.62 -3.61
C CYS A 94 10.35 -1.68 -2.70
N VAL A 95 10.37 -2.93 -3.15
CA VAL A 95 10.12 -4.09 -2.29
C VAL A 95 11.46 -4.50 -1.67
N VAL A 96 11.55 -4.47 -0.36
CA VAL A 96 12.79 -4.67 0.40
C VAL A 96 12.62 -5.80 1.41
N TRP A 97 13.63 -6.67 1.49
CA TRP A 97 13.79 -7.61 2.59
C TRP A 97 14.45 -6.90 3.76
N LYS A 98 13.72 -6.70 4.85
CA LYS A 98 14.20 -5.98 6.04
C LYS A 98 13.78 -6.72 7.30
N ASP A 99 14.76 -7.05 8.14
CA ASP A 99 14.57 -7.62 9.48
C ASP A 99 13.66 -8.87 9.50
N GLY A 100 13.87 -9.77 8.52
CA GLY A 100 13.10 -11.00 8.39
C GLY A 100 11.70 -10.82 7.78
N LYS A 101 11.38 -9.64 7.24
CA LYS A 101 10.08 -9.31 6.67
C LYS A 101 10.23 -8.69 5.28
N VAL A 102 9.21 -8.86 4.44
CA VAL A 102 9.06 -8.11 3.20
C VAL A 102 8.31 -6.81 3.52
N VAL A 103 8.92 -5.69 3.14
CA VAL A 103 8.38 -4.34 3.31
C VAL A 103 8.36 -3.66 1.94
N GLN A 104 7.31 -2.91 1.64
CA GLN A 104 7.25 -2.06 0.45
C GLN A 104 6.70 -0.69 0.79
N ASP A 105 7.48 0.35 0.51
CA ASP A 105 7.03 1.74 0.58
C ASP A 105 6.47 2.18 -0.78
N ILE A 106 5.30 2.79 -0.77
CA ILE A 106 4.54 3.16 -1.97
C ILE A 106 4.07 4.60 -1.81
N TYR A 107 4.43 5.45 -2.78
CA TYR A 107 3.97 6.83 -2.83
C TYR A 107 3.03 6.97 -4.01
N LEU A 108 1.77 7.31 -3.74
CA LEU A 108 0.70 7.37 -4.73
C LEU A 108 0.25 8.80 -4.94
N ARG A 109 0.12 9.20 -6.19
CA ARG A 109 -0.55 10.44 -6.58
C ARG A 109 -2.02 10.17 -6.83
N LEU A 110 -2.89 10.90 -6.14
CA LEU A 110 -4.33 10.79 -6.32
C LEU A 110 -4.74 11.28 -7.71
N ARG A 111 -5.72 10.59 -8.31
CA ARG A 111 -6.40 10.95 -9.54
C ARG A 111 -7.76 11.59 -9.24
N ASN A 112 -8.24 12.38 -10.19
CA ASN A 112 -9.53 13.08 -10.12
C ASN A 112 -9.63 14.04 -8.91
N VAL A 113 -8.52 14.71 -8.60
CA VAL A 113 -8.41 15.75 -7.58
C VAL A 113 -7.28 16.71 -7.98
N GLU A 114 -7.33 17.96 -7.53
CA GLU A 114 -6.34 19.00 -7.91
C GLU A 114 -4.93 18.72 -7.35
N CYS A 115 -4.87 18.24 -6.12
CA CYS A 115 -3.64 17.83 -5.46
C CYS A 115 -3.92 16.72 -4.44
N GLY A 116 -2.91 15.95 -4.06
CA GLY A 116 -3.05 14.93 -3.03
C GLY A 116 -2.16 13.72 -3.28
N GLU A 117 -1.46 13.30 -2.23
CA GLU A 117 -0.55 12.16 -2.26
C GLU A 117 -0.82 11.24 -1.08
N VAL A 118 -0.62 9.95 -1.27
CA VAL A 118 -0.82 8.92 -0.26
C VAL A 118 0.43 8.07 -0.18
N GLU A 119 1.06 8.06 0.99
CA GLU A 119 2.15 7.17 1.34
C GLU A 119 1.55 5.92 1.99
N VAL A 120 1.87 4.74 1.46
CA VAL A 120 1.44 3.44 1.95
C VAL A 120 2.67 2.59 2.19
N GLN A 121 2.81 2.04 3.39
CA GLN A 121 3.80 1.00 3.68
C GLN A 121 3.09 -0.34 3.84
N LEU A 122 3.43 -1.30 2.97
CA LEU A 122 2.98 -2.69 3.08
C LEU A 122 3.96 -3.49 3.92
N GLN A 123 3.42 -4.24 4.88
CA GLN A 123 4.18 -5.23 5.64
C GLN A 123 3.39 -6.53 5.76
N TRP A 124 4.06 -7.65 5.51
CA TRP A 124 3.46 -8.96 5.78
C TRP A 124 3.52 -9.29 7.26
N ILE A 125 2.36 -9.62 7.84
CA ILE A 125 2.22 -10.02 9.23
C ILE A 125 1.62 -11.42 9.23
N ASN A 126 2.35 -12.39 9.80
CA ASN A 126 1.78 -13.70 10.08
C ASN A 126 0.87 -13.58 11.30
N LEU A 127 -0.43 -13.79 11.11
CA LEU A 127 -1.33 -13.95 12.23
C LEU A 127 -0.99 -15.26 12.96
N PRO A 128 -0.86 -15.25 14.30
CA PRO A 128 -0.83 -16.50 15.04
C PRO A 128 -2.14 -17.22 14.73
N SER A 129 -2.05 -18.43 14.15
CA SER A 129 -3.21 -19.27 13.92
C SER A 129 -3.95 -19.43 15.24
N SER A 130 -5.22 -19.01 15.30
CA SER A 130 -6.11 -19.48 16.34
C SER A 130 -6.20 -21.00 16.17
N LYS A 131 -5.46 -21.74 17.00
CA LYS A 131 -5.76 -23.16 17.21
C LYS A 131 -7.16 -23.20 17.79
N GLY A 132 -8.11 -23.67 16.98
CA GLY A 132 -9.45 -24.07 17.37
C GLY A 132 -9.70 -25.41 16.70
#